data_AF-A0A2E8EAU4-F1
#
_entry.id   AF-A0A2E8EAU4-F1
#
_cell.length_a   1.000
_cell.length_b   1.000
_cell.length_c   1.000
_cell.angle_alpha   90.00
_cell.angle_beta   90.00
_cell.angle_gamma   90.00
#
_symmetry.space_group_name_H-M   'P 1'
#
loop_
_entity.id
_entity.type
_entity.pdbx_description
1 polymer ?
#
loop_
_entity_poly.entity_id
_entity_poly.type
_entity_poly.pdbx_seq_one_letter_code
_entity_poly.pdbx_strand_id
1 'polypeptide(L)'
;MILRALNIAFRTAHIATTSVLVGGLVFGVERDRLDLSLGLTIATGLGLVAVEIATRPHWLREGRGLMTMVKLAVLSTVPWASDARLPILVTAITVASVGSHMPARFRYFPFSKPKGD
;
A
#
# COMPACT_ATOMS: atom_id res chain seq x y z
N MET A 1 20.26 -7.00 7.47
CA MET A 1 19.45 -6.99 8.71
C MET A 1 18.64 -5.69 8.84
N ILE A 2 19.27 -4.52 8.65
CA ILE A 2 18.64 -3.18 8.74
C ILE A 2 17.42 -3.01 7.83
N LEU A 3 17.52 -3.35 6.53
CA LEU A 3 16.39 -3.21 5.58
C LEU A 3 15.16 -4.04 5.96
N ARG A 4 15.36 -5.23 6.55
CA ARG A 4 14.25 -6.06 7.06
C ARG A 4 13.57 -5.40 8.25
N ALA A 5 14.34 -4.83 9.19
CA ALA A 5 13.79 -4.12 10.34
C ALA A 5 13.01 -2.87 9.91
N LEU A 6 13.54 -2.11 8.95
CA LEU A 6 12.84 -0.97 8.35
C LEU A 6 11.52 -1.40 7.69
N ASN A 7 11.52 -2.50 6.94
CA ASN A 7 10.31 -3.02 6.31
C ASN A 7 9.21 -3.32 7.35
N ILE A 8 9.59 -4.01 8.45
CA ILE A 8 8.67 -4.29 9.55
C ILE A 8 8.16 -2.99 10.18
N ALA A 9 9.06 -2.05 10.49
CA ALA A 9 8.70 -0.77 11.09
C ALA A 9 7.72 0.04 10.21
N PHE A 10 8.03 0.19 8.92
CA PHE A 10 7.14 0.86 7.96
C PHE A 10 5.80 0.15 7.84
N ARG A 11 5.78 -1.18 7.83
CA ARG A 11 4.53 -1.95 7.72
C ARG A 11 3.64 -1.76 8.95
N THR A 12 4.23 -1.81 10.15
CA THR A 12 3.53 -1.58 11.40
C THR A 12 2.98 -0.14 11.45
N ALA A 13 3.80 0.85 11.13
CA ALA A 13 3.39 2.25 11.09
C ALA A 13 2.29 2.50 10.05
N HIS A 14 2.39 1.87 8.87
CA HIS A 14 1.39 1.98 7.80
C HIS A 14 0.05 1.38 8.22
N ILE A 15 0.04 0.21 8.88
CA ILE A 15 -1.19 -0.38 9.41
C ILE A 15 -1.82 0.52 10.47
N ALA A 16 -1.02 1.01 11.42
CA ALA A 16 -1.53 1.89 12.49
C ALA A 16 -2.18 3.17 11.93
N THR A 17 -1.48 3.85 11.01
CA THR A 17 -1.96 5.09 10.39
C THR A 17 -3.19 4.84 9.50
N THR A 18 -3.21 3.75 8.73
CA THR A 18 -4.38 3.34 7.94
C THR A 18 -5.60 3.07 8.84
N SER A 19 -5.41 2.39 9.97
CA SER A 19 -6.50 2.10 10.92
C SER A 19 -7.07 3.37 11.54
N VAL A 20 -6.23 4.34 11.90
CA VAL A 20 -6.66 5.66 12.41
C VAL A 20 -7.44 6.41 11.33
N LEU A 21 -6.94 6.44 10.09
CA LEU A 21 -7.58 7.13 8.98
C LEU A 21 -8.97 6.54 8.67
N VAL A 22 -9.07 5.22 8.55
CA VAL A 22 -10.33 4.53 8.26
C VAL A 22 -11.30 4.64 9.43
N GLY A 23 -10.83 4.39 10.65
CA GLY A 23 -11.65 4.52 11.86
C GLY A 23 -12.18 5.94 12.02
N GLY A 24 -11.32 6.95 11.87
CA GLY A 24 -11.72 8.35 11.97
C GLY A 24 -12.75 8.76 10.92
N LEU A 25 -12.67 8.24 9.68
CA LEU A 25 -13.71 8.47 8.68
C LEU A 25 -15.03 7.76 9.00
N VAL A 26 -15.00 6.54 9.55
CA VAL A 26 -16.21 5.81 9.98
C VAL A 26 -16.91 6.53 11.13
N PHE A 27 -16.15 7.10 12.07
CA PHE A 27 -16.69 7.81 13.25
C PHE A 27 -16.96 9.30 13.00
N GLY A 28 -16.83 9.79 11.76
CA GLY A 28 -17.15 11.17 11.40
C GLY A 28 -16.19 12.21 12.02
N VAL A 29 -14.94 11.84 12.27
CA VAL A 29 -13.91 12.75 12.80
C VAL A 29 -13.64 13.86 11.78
N GLU A 30 -13.45 15.08 12.29
CA GLU A 30 -13.18 16.28 11.50
C GLU A 30 -11.94 16.13 10.61
N ARG A 31 -12.05 16.63 9.37
CA ARG A 31 -11.05 16.39 8.30
C ARG A 31 -9.66 16.91 8.65
N ASP A 32 -9.57 18.05 9.30
CA ASP A 32 -8.30 18.66 9.71
C ASP A 32 -7.48 17.74 10.63
N ARG A 33 -8.16 16.89 11.42
CA ARG A 33 -7.49 15.90 12.28
C ARG A 33 -7.03 14.67 11.51
N LEU A 34 -7.65 14.39 10.37
CA LEU A 34 -7.36 13.22 9.51
C LEU A 34 -6.26 13.51 8.49
N ASP A 35 -5.98 14.76 8.16
CA ASP A 35 -4.97 15.14 7.16
C ASP A 35 -3.57 14.69 7.58
N LEU A 36 -3.23 14.79 8.87
CA LEU A 36 -1.97 14.26 9.39
C LEU A 36 -1.90 12.72 9.23
N SER A 37 -3.00 12.03 9.56
CA SER A 37 -3.08 10.57 9.44
C SER A 37 -3.00 10.11 7.98
N LEU A 38 -3.62 10.85 7.07
CA LEU A 38 -3.56 10.64 5.63
C LEU A 38 -2.14 10.85 5.10
N GLY A 39 -1.49 11.94 5.48
CA GLY A 39 -0.09 12.21 5.14
C GLY A 39 0.85 11.12 5.63
N LEU A 40 0.68 10.67 6.88
CA LEU A 40 1.47 9.56 7.44
C LEU A 40 1.19 8.22 6.75
N THR A 41 -0.06 7.95 6.38
CA THR A 41 -0.44 6.74 5.65
C THR A 41 0.24 6.69 4.27
N ILE A 42 0.26 7.83 3.57
CA ILE A 42 0.94 7.96 2.27
C ILE A 42 2.46 7.83 2.45
N ALA A 43 3.05 8.58 3.40
CA ALA A 43 4.49 8.59 3.63
C ALA A 43 5.03 7.21 4.02
N THR A 44 4.34 6.49 4.91
CA THR A 44 4.71 5.13 5.29
C THR A 44 4.54 4.14 4.15
N GLY A 45 3.52 4.31 3.30
CA GLY A 45 3.33 3.50 2.09
C GLY A 45 4.45 3.68 1.06
N LEU A 46 4.87 4.92 0.82
CA LEU A 46 6.01 5.25 -0.06
C LEU A 46 7.33 4.72 0.49
N GLY A 47 7.56 4.87 1.81
CA GLY A 47 8.74 4.31 2.48
C GLY A 47 8.82 2.80 2.34
N LEU A 48 7.67 2.11 2.43
CA LEU A 48 7.58 0.66 2.24
C LEU A 48 7.95 0.25 0.81
N VAL A 49 7.51 0.99 -0.21
CA VAL A 49 7.93 0.78 -1.60
C VAL A 49 9.43 1.01 -1.79
N ALA A 50 9.98 2.09 -1.22
CA ALA A 50 11.41 2.38 -1.33
C ALA A 50 12.27 1.27 -0.73
N VAL A 51 11.90 0.77 0.46
CA VAL A 51 12.58 -0.36 1.12
C VAL A 51 12.45 -1.64 0.30
N GLU A 52 11.29 -1.90 -0.28
CA GLU A 52 11.05 -3.10 -1.09
C GLU A 52 11.86 -3.09 -2.39
N ILE A 53 11.91 -1.95 -3.09
CA ILE A 53 12.76 -1.75 -4.28
C ILE A 53 14.24 -1.92 -3.93
N ALA A 54 14.69 -1.30 -2.83
CA ALA A 54 16.08 -1.41 -2.38
C ALA A 54 16.47 -2.83 -1.98
N THR A 55 15.53 -3.63 -1.46
CA THR A 55 15.78 -5.01 -1.05
C THR A 55 15.67 -5.99 -2.23
N ARG A 56 14.73 -5.75 -3.16
CA ARG A 56 14.41 -6.63 -4.30
C ARG A 56 14.02 -5.79 -5.52
N PRO A 57 14.97 -5.37 -6.38
CA PRO A 57 14.67 -4.55 -7.54
C PRO A 57 13.73 -5.24 -8.56
N HIS A 58 13.79 -6.57 -8.64
CA HIS A 58 12.91 -7.38 -9.49
C HIS A 58 11.44 -7.37 -9.01
N TRP A 59 11.17 -6.93 -7.78
CA TRP A 59 9.83 -6.84 -7.20
C TRP A 59 8.86 -6.01 -8.06
N LEU A 60 9.37 -4.98 -8.75
CA LEU A 60 8.57 -4.15 -9.67
C LEU A 60 7.98 -4.94 -10.85
N ARG A 61 8.59 -6.07 -11.21
CA ARG A 61 8.16 -6.93 -12.32
C ARG A 61 7.35 -8.14 -11.85
N GLU A 62 7.18 -8.31 -10.54
CA GLU A 62 6.37 -9.37 -9.95
C GLU A 62 4.93 -8.89 -9.69
N GLY A 63 3.96 -9.81 -9.70
CA GLY A 63 2.56 -9.50 -9.40
C GLY A 63 2.34 -8.79 -8.05
N ARG A 64 3.24 -8.99 -7.06
CA ARG A 64 3.22 -8.25 -5.78
C ARG A 64 3.54 -6.77 -5.91
N GLY A 65 4.52 -6.44 -6.75
CA GLY A 65 4.89 -5.07 -7.05
C GLY A 65 3.72 -4.34 -7.69
N LEU A 66 3.13 -4.97 -8.71
CA LEU A 66 1.95 -4.43 -9.39
C LEU A 66 0.79 -4.17 -8.42
N MET A 67 0.45 -5.12 -7.54
CA MET A 67 -0.63 -4.93 -6.57
C MET A 67 -0.36 -3.81 -5.56
N THR A 68 0.90 -3.61 -5.18
CA THR A 68 1.28 -2.52 -4.29
C THR A 68 1.20 -1.17 -5.00
N MET A 69 1.60 -1.11 -6.28
CA MET A 69 1.42 0.09 -7.10
C MET A 69 -0.05 0.42 -7.33
N VAL A 70 -0.90 -0.60 -7.58
CA VAL A 70 -2.36 -0.42 -7.70
C VAL A 70 -2.94 0.12 -6.39
N LYS A 71 -2.57 -0.46 -5.23
CA LYS A 71 -3.01 0.05 -3.92
C LYS A 71 -2.61 1.51 -3.71
N LEU A 72 -1.39 1.89 -4.07
CA LEU A 72 -0.90 3.26 -3.93
C LEU A 72 -1.59 4.22 -4.89
N ALA A 73 -1.85 3.81 -6.13
CA ALA A 73 -2.64 4.59 -7.06
C ALA A 73 -4.04 4.87 -6.49
N VAL A 74 -4.72 3.85 -5.95
CA VAL A 74 -6.02 4.02 -5.28
C VAL A 74 -5.91 4.96 -4.08
N LEU A 75 -4.91 4.80 -3.21
CA LEU A 75 -4.69 5.71 -2.07
C LEU A 75 -4.42 7.15 -2.48
N SER A 76 -3.72 7.38 -3.59
CA SER A 76 -3.43 8.71 -4.10
C SER A 76 -4.66 9.46 -4.62
N THR A 77 -5.78 8.76 -4.86
CA THR A 77 -7.06 9.38 -5.25
C THR A 77 -7.89 9.88 -4.05
N VAL A 78 -7.56 9.44 -2.82
CA VAL A 78 -8.30 9.81 -1.59
C VAL A 78 -8.36 11.33 -1.34
N PRO A 79 -7.31 12.13 -1.58
CA PRO A 79 -7.36 13.59 -1.42
C PRO A 79 -8.44 14.24 -2.30
N TRP A 80 -8.62 13.76 -3.53
CA TRP A 80 -9.50 14.35 -4.54
C TRP A 80 -10.94 13.86 -4.49
N ALA A 81 -11.23 12.76 -3.79
CA ALA A 81 -12.54 12.12 -3.77
C ALA A 81 -13.25 12.29 -2.42
N SER A 82 -13.66 13.52 -2.08
CA SER A 82 -14.23 13.88 -0.76
C SER A 82 -15.45 13.06 -0.34
N ASP A 83 -16.31 12.66 -1.27
CA ASP A 83 -17.55 11.90 -0.99
C ASP A 83 -17.34 10.38 -1.07
N ALA A 84 -16.28 9.93 -1.76
CA ALA A 84 -15.97 8.52 -1.94
C ALA A 84 -14.75 8.04 -1.14
N ARG A 85 -14.25 8.82 -0.16
CA ARG A 85 -13.05 8.47 0.64
C ARG A 85 -13.17 7.12 1.32
N LEU A 86 -14.32 6.85 1.94
CA LEU A 86 -14.57 5.60 2.66
C LEU A 86 -14.55 4.38 1.71
N PRO A 87 -15.34 4.34 0.60
CA PRO A 87 -15.27 3.21 -0.33
C PRO A 87 -13.90 3.07 -1.01
N ILE A 88 -13.16 4.17 -1.26
CA ILE A 88 -11.79 4.11 -1.81
C ILE A 88 -10.83 3.44 -0.82
N LEU A 89 -10.87 3.81 0.46
CA LEU A 89 -10.02 3.21 1.48
C LEU A 89 -10.38 1.75 1.75
N VAL A 90 -11.67 1.41 1.77
CA VAL A 90 -12.13 0.02 1.85
C VAL A 90 -11.60 -0.77 0.65
N THR A 91 -11.71 -0.23 -0.56
CA THR A 91 -11.17 -0.86 -1.77
C THR A 91 -9.64 -1.05 -1.67
N ALA A 92 -8.91 -0.05 -1.18
CA ALA A 92 -7.47 -0.14 -0.98
C ALA A 92 -7.10 -1.24 0.03
N ILE A 93 -7.87 -1.41 1.11
CA ILE A 93 -7.71 -2.51 2.07
C ILE A 93 -8.03 -3.85 1.41
N THR A 94 -9.15 -3.96 0.69
CA THR A 94 -9.53 -5.20 0.01
C THR A 94 -8.46 -5.64 -0.99
N VAL A 95 -7.97 -4.74 -1.84
CA VAL A 95 -6.89 -5.02 -2.79
C VAL A 95 -5.61 -5.44 -2.06
N ALA A 96 -5.26 -4.77 -0.97
CA ALA A 96 -4.09 -5.12 -0.16
C ALA A 96 -4.20 -6.52 0.49
N SER A 97 -5.38 -6.86 1.01
CA SER A 97 -5.66 -8.15 1.64
C SER A 97 -5.63 -9.27 0.60
N VAL A 98 -6.30 -9.09 -0.54
CA VAL A 98 -6.28 -10.05 -1.66
C VAL A 98 -4.85 -10.25 -2.18
N GLY A 99 -4.10 -9.18 -2.39
CA GLY A 99 -2.70 -9.24 -2.81
C GLY A 99 -1.80 -9.97 -1.80
N SER A 100 -2.07 -9.82 -0.49
CA SER A 100 -1.31 -10.45 0.58
C SER A 100 -1.56 -11.96 0.72
N HIS A 101 -2.79 -12.41 0.42
CA HIS A 101 -3.18 -13.82 0.42
C HIS A 101 -3.09 -14.48 -0.97
N MET A 102 -2.53 -13.78 -1.96
CA MET A 102 -2.46 -14.28 -3.32
C MET A 102 -1.53 -15.51 -3.41
N PRO A 103 -1.96 -16.61 -4.05
CA PRO A 103 -1.14 -17.81 -4.23
C PRO A 103 0.18 -17.51 -4.92
N ALA A 104 1.27 -18.19 -4.52
CA ALA A 104 2.63 -17.95 -5.01
C ALA A 104 2.74 -17.89 -6.55
N ARG A 105 1.94 -18.69 -7.27
CA ARG A 105 1.88 -18.71 -8.75
C ARG A 105 1.57 -17.36 -9.40
N PHE A 106 0.73 -16.53 -8.77
CA PHE A 106 0.41 -15.18 -9.27
C PHE A 106 1.35 -14.13 -8.67
N ARG A 107 1.82 -14.40 -7.46
CA ARG A 107 2.68 -13.55 -6.66
C ARG A 107 4.07 -13.33 -7.28
N TYR A 108 4.60 -14.39 -7.89
CA TYR A 108 5.91 -14.42 -8.57
C TYR A 108 5.78 -14.50 -10.09
N PHE A 109 4.59 -14.29 -10.65
CA PHE A 109 4.41 -14.38 -12.10
C PHE A 109 5.30 -13.31 -12.77
N PRO A 110 6.31 -13.70 -13.56
CA PRO A 110 7.15 -12.74 -14.25
C PRO A 110 6.33 -12.15 -15.41
N PHE A 111 6.14 -10.83 -15.40
CA PHE A 111 5.39 -10.15 -16.48
C PHE A 111 6.11 -10.20 -17.84
N SER A 112 7.39 -10.60 -17.85
CA SER A 112 8.19 -10.80 -19.05
C SER A 112 8.80 -12.20 -19.02
N LYS A 113 8.47 -13.03 -20.01
CA LYS A 113 9.28 -14.22 -20.32
C LYS A 113 10.68 -13.71 -20.71
N PRO A 114 11.78 -14.31 -20.24
CA PRO A 114 13.07 -14.06 -20.86
C PRO A 114 12.92 -14.29 -22.36
N LYS A 115 13.33 -13.31 -23.15
CA LYS A 115 13.46 -13.45 -24.60
C LYS A 115 14.38 -14.66 -24.79
N GLY A 116 13.86 -15.72 -25.42
CA GLY A 116 14.58 -16.97 -25.60
C GLY A 116 15.92 -16.76 -26.30
N ASP A 117 16.88 -17.58 -25.87
CA ASP A 117 18.09 -18.10 -26.52
C ASP A 117 18.61 -17.38 -27.77
#